data_AF-A0A3D4TC84-F1
#
_entry.id   AF-A0A3D4TC84-F1
#
_cell.length_a   1.000
_cell.length_b   1.000
_cell.length_c   1.000
_cell.angle_alpha   90.00
_cell.angle_beta   90.00
_cell.angle_gamma   90.00
#
_symmetry.space_group_name_H-M   'P 1'
#
loop_
_entity.id
_entity.type
_entity.pdbx_description
1 polymer ?
#
loop_
_entity_poly.entity_id
_entity_poly.type
_entity_poly.pdbx_seq_one_letter_code
_entity_poly.pdbx_strand_id
1 'polypeptide(L)'
;DRISKENWLTPKGVIGFWQAASDGDSVQVKTGSETTTLQFLRQQIQKAADQPNLSLADFIAPVAANKQDYIGAFAVTIHGIEPHVKAFEAQHDDYNKIMLQALADRLAEAFAEYLHEAVRKQYWGYVPDEALSNEALIKEAYQGIRPAPGYPACPDHTEKYKLFALLDATNQTGISLTESLAMFPASSVCGWYFAHPQSQYFGVGKIQRDQLEDYAKRKGMPLELVERWLSSNIE
;
A
#
# COMPACT_ATOMS: atom_id res chain seq x y z
N ASP A 1 -17.45 5.96 21.18
CA ASP A 1 -18.84 5.67 21.58
C ASP A 1 -19.89 6.35 20.72
N ARG A 2 -20.02 7.69 20.77
CA ARG A 2 -21.07 8.42 20.02
C ARG A 2 -21.10 8.08 18.52
N ILE A 3 -19.94 8.15 17.86
CA ILE A 3 -19.75 7.79 16.44
C ILE A 3 -20.36 6.42 16.11
N SER A 4 -20.11 5.41 16.96
CA SER A 4 -20.59 4.05 16.77
C SER A 4 -22.08 3.91 17.09
N LYS A 5 -22.54 4.46 18.21
CA LYS A 5 -23.94 4.40 18.65
C LYS A 5 -24.89 5.07 17.65
N GLU A 6 -24.45 6.16 17.03
CA GLU A 6 -25.23 6.94 16.07
C GLU A 6 -24.89 6.60 14.61
N ASN A 7 -24.01 5.63 14.35
CA ASN A 7 -23.59 5.19 13.02
C ASN A 7 -23.10 6.33 12.10
N TRP A 8 -22.29 7.24 12.64
CA TRP A 8 -21.77 8.39 11.88
C TRP A 8 -20.85 7.97 10.75
N LEU A 9 -20.03 6.95 10.99
CA LEU A 9 -18.95 6.55 10.08
C LEU A 9 -19.17 5.13 9.59
N THR A 10 -18.87 4.90 8.32
CA THR A 10 -18.99 3.58 7.67
C THR A 10 -17.63 3.14 7.12
N PRO A 11 -16.97 2.15 7.74
CA PRO A 11 -15.77 1.55 7.16
C PRO A 11 -16.11 0.76 5.89
N LYS A 12 -15.32 0.93 4.83
CA LYS A 12 -15.38 0.09 3.61
C LYS A 12 -13.98 -0.36 3.23
N GLY A 13 -13.88 -1.56 2.70
CA GLY A 13 -12.60 -2.12 2.28
C GLY A 13 -12.73 -3.18 1.21
N VAL A 14 -11.66 -3.38 0.45
CA VAL A 14 -11.52 -4.43 -0.56
C VAL A 14 -10.12 -5.03 -0.44
N ILE A 15 -10.02 -6.34 -0.67
CA ILE A 15 -8.76 -7.08 -0.82
C ILE A 15 -8.81 -7.92 -2.08
N GLY A 16 -7.64 -8.21 -2.63
CA GLY A 16 -7.48 -9.10 -3.78
C GLY A 16 -6.14 -9.82 -3.73
N PHE A 17 -6.09 -11.00 -4.35
CA PHE A 17 -4.91 -11.85 -4.44
C PHE A 17 -4.79 -12.41 -5.85
N TRP A 18 -3.57 -12.40 -6.37
CA TRP A 18 -3.30 -12.85 -7.73
C TRP A 18 -2.01 -13.66 -7.78
N GLN A 19 -1.95 -14.55 -8.76
CA GLN A 19 -0.70 -15.20 -9.12
C GLN A 19 0.31 -14.14 -9.57
N ALA A 20 1.52 -14.21 -9.03
CA ALA A 20 2.57 -13.27 -9.32
C ALA A 20 3.93 -13.94 -9.50
N ALA A 21 4.79 -13.32 -10.30
CA ALA A 21 6.19 -13.70 -10.45
C ALA A 21 7.04 -12.46 -10.69
N SER A 22 8.25 -12.43 -10.14
CA SER A 22 9.20 -11.33 -10.37
C SER A 22 10.02 -11.53 -11.64
N ASP A 23 10.35 -10.42 -12.29
CA ASP A 23 11.28 -10.34 -13.41
C ASP A 23 12.14 -9.08 -13.23
N GLY A 24 13.35 -9.28 -12.69
CA GLY A 24 14.18 -8.19 -12.18
C GLY A 24 13.47 -7.41 -11.08
N ASP A 25 13.39 -6.08 -11.26
CA ASP A 25 12.72 -5.15 -10.33
C ASP A 25 11.22 -4.96 -10.62
N SER A 26 10.63 -5.86 -11.40
CA SER A 26 9.21 -5.84 -11.77
C SER A 26 8.49 -7.07 -11.21
N VAL A 27 7.19 -6.95 -10.95
CA VAL A 27 6.33 -8.09 -10.58
C VAL A 27 5.17 -8.19 -11.58
N GLN A 28 5.09 -9.32 -12.27
CA GLN A 28 4.00 -9.63 -13.19
C GLN A 28 2.83 -10.22 -12.41
N VAL A 29 1.65 -9.62 -12.52
CA VAL A 29 0.42 -10.00 -11.81
C VAL A 29 -0.62 -10.47 -12.82
N LYS A 30 -1.09 -11.71 -12.67
CA LYS A 30 -2.03 -12.31 -13.62
C LYS A 30 -3.48 -12.16 -13.18
N THR A 31 -4.31 -11.60 -14.05
CA THR A 31 -5.76 -11.45 -13.86
C THR A 31 -6.48 -12.08 -15.07
N GLY A 32 -6.88 -13.35 -14.93
CA GLY A 32 -7.41 -14.10 -16.07
C GLY A 32 -6.37 -14.23 -17.20
N SER A 33 -6.68 -13.69 -18.37
CA SER A 33 -5.76 -13.63 -19.53
C SER A 33 -4.87 -12.38 -19.56
N GLU A 34 -5.12 -11.40 -18.70
CA GLU A 34 -4.36 -10.15 -18.66
C GLU A 34 -3.20 -10.23 -17.67
N THR A 35 -2.14 -9.47 -17.95
CA THR A 35 -0.99 -9.33 -17.05
C THR A 35 -0.75 -7.85 -16.78
N THR A 36 -0.80 -7.49 -15.50
CA THR A 36 -0.41 -6.15 -15.02
C THR A 36 1.00 -6.24 -14.43
N THR A 37 1.92 -5.39 -14.89
CA THR A 37 3.29 -5.37 -14.37
C THR A 37 3.44 -4.25 -13.35
N LEU A 38 3.67 -4.60 -12.09
CA LEU A 38 4.03 -3.66 -11.02
C LEU A 38 5.52 -3.35 -11.11
N GLN A 39 5.88 -2.10 -10.83
CA GLN A 39 7.26 -1.63 -10.95
C GLN A 39 7.79 -1.20 -9.59
N PHE A 40 8.93 -1.78 -9.20
CA PHE A 40 9.62 -1.44 -7.96
C PHE A 40 10.99 -0.83 -8.26
N LEU A 41 11.48 -0.06 -7.29
CA LEU A 41 12.82 0.52 -7.27
C LEU A 41 13.73 -0.34 -6.40
N ARG A 42 15.04 -0.21 -6.61
CA ARG A 42 16.07 -0.92 -5.86
C ARG A 42 16.99 0.07 -5.17
N GLN A 43 17.39 -0.23 -3.94
CA GLN A 43 18.44 0.53 -3.26
C GLN A 43 19.71 0.62 -4.13
N GLN A 44 20.33 1.79 -4.21
CA GLN A 44 21.60 1.99 -4.93
C GLN A 44 22.72 2.51 -4.01
N ILE A 45 22.51 2.43 -2.69
CA ILE A 45 23.53 2.82 -1.72
C ILE A 45 24.63 1.76 -1.63
N GLN A 46 25.86 2.21 -1.37
CA GLN A 46 26.95 1.28 -1.08
C GLN A 46 26.68 0.59 0.26
N LYS A 47 26.55 -0.73 0.21
CA LYS A 47 26.31 -1.59 1.38
C LYS A 47 27.59 -2.30 1.82
N ALA A 48 27.58 -2.84 3.04
CA ALA A 48 28.57 -3.82 3.45
C ALA A 48 28.48 -5.08 2.56
N ALA A 49 29.57 -5.86 2.45
CA ALA A 49 29.70 -6.95 1.48
C ALA A 49 28.62 -8.04 1.59
N ASP A 50 28.01 -8.19 2.76
CA ASP A 50 26.99 -9.19 3.10
C ASP A 50 25.56 -8.63 3.07
N GLN A 51 25.39 -7.34 2.79
CA GLN A 51 24.08 -6.70 2.77
C GLN A 51 23.58 -6.48 1.35
N PRO A 52 22.42 -7.04 0.98
CA PRO A 52 21.85 -6.82 -0.33
C PRO A 52 21.31 -5.39 -0.49
N ASN A 53 21.29 -4.92 -1.72
CA ASN A 53 20.48 -3.79 -2.12
C ASN A 53 19.07 -4.28 -2.42
N LEU A 54 18.11 -3.93 -1.56
CA LEU A 54 16.77 -4.49 -1.59
C LEU A 54 15.88 -3.84 -2.65
N SER A 55 15.03 -4.66 -3.28
CA SER A 55 13.83 -4.29 -4.04
C SER A 55 12.65 -5.08 -3.50
N LEU A 56 11.43 -4.51 -3.50
CA LEU A 56 10.24 -5.25 -3.08
C LEU A 56 9.97 -6.47 -3.99
N ALA A 57 10.42 -6.42 -5.26
CA ALA A 57 10.30 -7.54 -6.19
C ALA A 57 11.06 -8.79 -5.72
N ASP A 58 12.10 -8.62 -4.88
CA ASP A 58 12.92 -9.73 -4.37
C ASP A 58 12.11 -10.68 -3.45
N PHE A 59 10.98 -10.22 -2.92
CA PHE A 59 10.10 -11.00 -2.04
C PHE A 59 9.02 -11.77 -2.78
N ILE A 60 9.08 -11.83 -4.11
CA ILE A 60 8.22 -12.65 -4.97
C ILE A 60 9.12 -13.59 -5.77
N ALA A 61 8.74 -14.87 -5.87
CA ALA A 61 9.51 -15.85 -6.61
C ALA A 61 9.72 -15.40 -8.07
N PRO A 62 10.96 -15.49 -8.60
CA PRO A 62 11.25 -15.06 -9.96
C PRO A 62 10.66 -16.05 -10.97
N VAL A 63 10.32 -15.56 -12.16
CA VAL A 63 9.80 -16.38 -13.27
C VAL A 63 10.72 -17.59 -13.54
N ALA A 64 12.04 -17.40 -13.45
CA ALA A 64 13.04 -18.44 -13.66
C ALA A 64 13.02 -19.57 -12.60
N ALA A 65 12.48 -19.32 -11.40
CA ALA A 65 12.40 -20.34 -10.34
C ALA A 65 11.31 -21.38 -10.59
N ASN A 66 10.43 -21.16 -11.57
CA ASN A 66 9.29 -22.04 -11.88
C ASN A 66 8.46 -22.43 -10.65
N LYS A 67 8.35 -21.49 -9.69
CA LYS A 67 7.57 -21.63 -8.46
C LYS A 67 6.40 -20.67 -8.54
N GLN A 68 5.19 -21.19 -8.28
CA GLN A 68 4.02 -20.33 -8.15
C GLN A 68 4.14 -19.49 -6.88
N ASP A 69 4.02 -18.18 -7.04
CA ASP A 69 3.93 -17.22 -5.94
C ASP A 69 2.73 -16.29 -6.13
N TYR A 70 2.48 -15.44 -5.15
CA TYR A 70 1.29 -14.60 -5.09
C TYR A 70 1.63 -13.22 -4.53
N ILE A 71 0.84 -12.24 -4.95
CA ILE A 71 0.82 -10.91 -4.34
C ILE A 71 -0.62 -10.56 -4.00
N GLY A 72 -0.81 -9.85 -2.89
CA GLY A 72 -2.10 -9.29 -2.52
C GLY A 72 -2.10 -7.76 -2.61
N ALA A 73 -3.29 -7.17 -2.55
CA ALA A 73 -3.48 -5.73 -2.37
C ALA A 73 -4.72 -5.45 -1.53
N PHE A 74 -4.78 -4.25 -0.97
CA PHE A 74 -5.95 -3.75 -0.25
C PHE A 74 -6.18 -2.26 -0.48
N ALA A 75 -7.43 -1.84 -0.28
CA ALA A 75 -7.80 -0.45 -0.07
C ALA A 75 -8.92 -0.38 0.98
N VAL A 76 -8.76 0.46 2.00
CA VAL A 76 -9.72 0.68 3.09
C VAL A 76 -9.96 2.17 3.30
N THR A 77 -11.15 2.52 3.79
CA THR A 77 -11.55 3.91 3.99
C THR A 77 -12.67 4.02 5.03
N ILE A 78 -12.79 5.21 5.62
CA ILE A 78 -13.87 5.58 6.53
C ILE A 78 -14.73 6.66 5.88
N HIS A 79 -15.97 6.31 5.53
CA HIS A 79 -16.96 7.22 4.95
C HIS A 79 -17.84 7.90 5.98
N GLY A 80 -18.50 9.00 5.59
CA GLY A 80 -19.59 9.62 6.34
C GLY A 80 -19.17 10.80 7.22
N ILE A 81 -17.91 11.22 7.14
CA ILE A 81 -17.37 12.28 8.00
C ILE A 81 -17.89 13.69 7.62
N GLU A 82 -18.21 13.92 6.35
CA GLU A 82 -18.43 15.26 5.79
C GLU A 82 -19.61 16.01 6.42
N PRO A 83 -20.80 15.42 6.64
CA PRO A 83 -21.92 16.12 7.26
C PRO A 83 -21.60 16.56 8.70
N HIS A 84 -20.84 15.74 9.44
CA HIS A 84 -20.49 16.02 10.84
C HIS A 84 -19.42 17.10 10.95
N VAL A 85 -18.40 17.07 10.09
CA VAL A 85 -17.39 18.13 9.99
C VAL A 85 -18.06 19.47 9.69
N LYS A 86 -18.95 19.52 8.68
CA LYS A 86 -19.70 20.74 8.34
C LYS A 86 -20.55 21.25 9.50
N ALA A 87 -21.18 20.35 10.26
CA ALA A 87 -21.96 20.71 11.43
C ALA A 87 -21.10 21.32 12.54
N PHE A 88 -19.90 20.79 12.79
CA PHE A 88 -18.96 21.37 13.77
C PHE A 88 -18.39 22.72 13.30
N GLU A 89 -18.08 22.87 12.01
CA GLU A 89 -17.64 24.14 11.43
C GLU A 89 -18.70 25.24 11.58
N ALA A 90 -19.97 24.93 11.31
CA ALA A 90 -21.08 25.87 11.48
C ALA A 90 -21.29 26.29 12.94
N GLN A 91 -20.82 25.48 13.89
CA GLN A 91 -20.87 25.77 15.33
C GLN A 91 -19.57 26.41 15.86
N HIS A 92 -18.59 26.67 14.99
CA HIS A 92 -17.24 27.09 15.38
C HIS A 92 -16.56 26.14 16.39
N ASP A 93 -16.88 24.85 16.32
CA ASP A 93 -16.34 23.80 17.18
C ASP A 93 -15.15 23.11 16.51
N ASP A 94 -14.03 23.84 16.42
CA ASP A 94 -12.81 23.32 15.80
C ASP A 94 -12.23 22.12 16.54
N TYR A 95 -12.44 22.02 17.85
CA TYR A 95 -11.98 20.89 18.66
C TYR A 95 -12.64 19.59 18.21
N ASN A 96 -13.98 19.53 18.17
CA ASN A 96 -14.67 18.29 17.79
C ASN A 96 -14.50 17.97 16.30
N LYS A 97 -14.34 18.99 15.44
CA LYS A 97 -13.96 18.79 14.03
C LYS A 97 -12.62 18.05 13.92
N ILE A 98 -11.57 18.57 14.55
CA ILE A 98 -10.23 17.96 14.53
C ILE A 98 -10.26 16.59 15.19
N MET A 99 -10.97 16.44 16.30
CA MET A 99 -11.11 15.16 17.00
C MET A 99 -11.78 14.10 16.11
N LEU A 100 -12.85 14.44 15.40
CA LEU A 100 -13.52 13.51 14.49
C LEU A 100 -12.61 13.09 13.34
N GLN A 101 -11.86 14.03 12.75
CA GLN A 101 -10.89 13.74 11.70
C GLN A 101 -9.76 12.82 12.20
N ALA A 102 -9.21 13.10 13.38
CA ALA A 102 -8.20 12.26 14.01
C ALA A 102 -8.73 10.85 14.30
N LEU A 103 -9.96 10.72 14.81
CA LEU A 103 -10.57 9.42 15.07
C LEU A 103 -10.85 8.63 13.77
N ALA A 104 -11.32 9.29 12.71
CA ALA A 104 -11.52 8.64 11.42
C ALA A 104 -10.20 8.13 10.83
N ASP A 105 -9.12 8.90 10.95
CA ASP A 105 -7.78 8.48 10.55
C ASP A 105 -7.28 7.26 11.36
N ARG A 106 -7.44 7.29 12.69
CA ARG A 106 -7.12 6.11 13.53
C ARG A 106 -7.95 4.88 13.18
N LEU A 107 -9.23 5.05 12.81
CA LEU A 107 -10.09 3.96 12.35
C LEU A 107 -9.64 3.39 11.00
N ALA A 108 -9.17 4.23 10.06
CA ALA A 108 -8.65 3.76 8.78
C ALA A 108 -7.39 2.89 8.96
N GLU A 109 -6.46 3.33 9.81
CA GLU A 109 -5.24 2.58 10.16
C GLU A 109 -5.57 1.28 10.92
N ALA A 110 -6.50 1.34 11.89
CA ALA A 110 -6.96 0.17 12.60
C ALA A 110 -7.63 -0.85 11.65
N PHE A 111 -8.36 -0.38 10.64
CA PHE A 111 -8.95 -1.27 9.64
C PHE A 111 -7.86 -1.90 8.75
N ALA A 112 -6.84 -1.14 8.34
CA ALA A 112 -5.72 -1.70 7.61
C ALA A 112 -4.98 -2.80 8.40
N GLU A 113 -4.76 -2.59 9.71
CA GLU A 113 -4.14 -3.58 10.61
C GLU A 113 -5.02 -4.83 10.78
N TYR A 114 -6.30 -4.64 11.11
CA TYR A 114 -7.26 -5.73 11.26
C TYR A 114 -7.37 -6.58 9.99
N LEU A 115 -7.48 -5.91 8.84
CA LEU A 115 -7.62 -6.58 7.56
C LEU A 115 -6.33 -7.33 7.22
N HIS A 116 -5.16 -6.76 7.49
CA HIS A 116 -3.90 -7.46 7.31
C HIS A 116 -3.81 -8.71 8.21
N GLU A 117 -4.20 -8.63 9.49
CA GLU A 117 -4.28 -9.79 10.39
C GLU A 117 -5.21 -10.88 9.80
N ALA A 118 -6.40 -10.50 9.35
CA ALA A 118 -7.34 -11.41 8.71
C ALA A 118 -6.78 -12.02 7.41
N VAL A 119 -5.99 -11.27 6.64
CA VAL A 119 -5.30 -11.78 5.46
C VAL A 119 -4.29 -12.86 5.84
N ARG A 120 -3.42 -12.61 6.83
CA ARG A 120 -2.43 -13.59 7.27
C ARG A 120 -3.05 -14.88 7.78
N LYS A 121 -4.17 -14.76 8.51
CA LYS A 121 -4.82 -15.88 9.21
C LYS A 121 -5.85 -16.63 8.37
N GLN A 122 -6.62 -15.93 7.54
CA GLN A 122 -7.84 -16.46 6.94
C GLN A 122 -7.86 -16.37 5.42
N TYR A 123 -7.66 -15.17 4.85
CA TYR A 123 -7.85 -14.98 3.40
C TYR A 123 -6.69 -15.53 2.58
N TRP A 124 -5.45 -15.24 2.99
CA TRP A 124 -4.25 -15.87 2.43
C TRP A 124 -3.85 -17.09 3.28
N GLY A 125 -3.95 -16.96 4.61
CA GLY A 125 -3.90 -18.12 5.51
C GLY A 125 -2.52 -18.76 5.67
N TYR A 126 -1.45 -18.00 5.49
CA TYR A 126 -0.08 -18.52 5.66
C TYR A 126 0.38 -18.56 7.13
N VAL A 127 -0.34 -17.91 8.05
CA VAL A 127 -0.14 -18.04 9.52
C VAL A 127 -1.50 -18.20 10.23
N PRO A 128 -2.21 -19.32 10.07
CA PRO A 128 -3.58 -19.48 10.56
C PRO A 128 -3.69 -19.42 12.10
N ASP A 129 -2.67 -19.89 12.81
CA ASP A 129 -2.63 -19.97 14.28
C ASP A 129 -2.04 -18.71 14.94
N GLU A 130 -1.89 -17.60 14.20
CA GLU A 130 -1.35 -16.35 14.74
C GLU A 130 -2.23 -15.79 15.88
N ALA A 131 -1.62 -15.56 17.03
CA ALA A 131 -2.25 -14.97 18.20
C ALA A 131 -1.34 -13.88 18.80
N LEU A 132 -1.44 -12.68 18.23
CA LEU A 132 -0.64 -11.52 18.65
C LEU A 132 -1.49 -10.54 19.46
N SER A 133 -0.86 -9.87 20.43
CA SER A 133 -1.48 -8.72 21.09
C SER A 133 -1.45 -7.50 20.17
N ASN A 134 -2.27 -6.49 20.46
CA ASN A 134 -2.25 -5.23 19.71
C ASN A 134 -0.86 -4.55 19.75
N GLU A 135 -0.15 -4.62 20.87
CA GLU A 135 1.22 -4.09 20.99
C GLU A 135 2.22 -4.86 20.11
N ALA A 136 2.01 -6.17 19.94
CA ALA A 136 2.83 -6.98 19.05
C ALA A 136 2.52 -6.67 17.57
N LEU A 137 1.25 -6.40 17.22
CA LEU A 137 0.87 -5.91 15.89
C LEU A 137 1.52 -4.56 15.57
N ILE A 138 1.49 -3.61 16.51
CA ILE A 138 2.14 -2.29 16.36
C ILE A 138 3.66 -2.41 16.16
N LYS A 139 4.28 -3.42 16.78
CA LYS A 139 5.72 -3.73 16.61
C LYS A 139 6.00 -4.56 15.36
N GLU A 140 4.99 -4.83 14.53
CA GLU A 140 5.10 -5.64 13.32
C GLU A 140 5.66 -7.04 13.58
N ALA A 141 5.33 -7.65 14.74
CA ALA A 141 5.84 -8.96 15.17
C ALA A 141 5.18 -10.15 14.44
N TYR A 142 4.71 -9.92 13.22
CA TYR A 142 4.06 -10.92 12.35
C TYR A 142 4.94 -11.21 11.12
N GLN A 143 4.62 -12.30 10.41
CA GLN A 143 5.23 -12.60 9.12
C GLN A 143 4.59 -11.76 8.01
N GLY A 144 5.40 -11.28 7.06
CA GLY A 144 4.92 -10.53 5.89
C GLY A 144 4.84 -9.02 6.12
N ILE A 145 4.63 -8.27 5.03
CA ILE A 145 4.54 -6.81 5.04
C ILE A 145 3.40 -6.30 4.17
N ARG A 146 2.97 -5.05 4.42
CA ARG A 146 1.91 -4.37 3.68
C ARG A 146 2.31 -2.99 3.10
N PRO A 147 3.34 -2.90 2.23
CA PRO A 147 3.88 -1.61 1.78
C PRO A 147 2.89 -0.83 0.91
N ALA A 148 2.82 0.48 1.15
CA ALA A 148 1.89 1.39 0.49
C ALA A 148 2.63 2.32 -0.49
N PRO A 149 2.16 2.47 -1.75
CA PRO A 149 2.74 3.42 -2.68
C PRO A 149 2.80 4.85 -2.13
N GLY A 150 3.99 5.44 -2.17
CA GLY A 150 4.34 6.73 -1.54
C GLY A 150 5.19 6.59 -0.26
N TYR A 151 5.27 5.40 0.33
CA TYR A 151 6.14 5.14 1.48
C TYR A 151 7.58 4.81 1.03
N PRO A 152 8.57 4.88 1.94
CA PRO A 152 9.98 4.73 1.58
C PRO A 152 10.37 3.47 0.79
N ALA A 153 9.65 2.35 0.96
CA ALA A 153 9.91 1.09 0.25
C ALA A 153 9.38 1.09 -1.20
N CYS A 154 8.40 1.95 -1.50
CA CYS A 154 7.80 2.11 -2.83
C CYS A 154 7.32 3.56 -3.02
N PRO A 155 8.24 4.52 -3.16
CA PRO A 155 7.92 5.96 -3.09
C PRO A 155 7.10 6.49 -4.28
N ASP A 156 6.99 5.71 -5.37
CA ASP A 156 6.22 6.11 -6.55
C ASP A 156 4.71 6.00 -6.31
N HIS A 157 4.06 7.15 -6.13
CA HIS A 157 2.60 7.23 -5.96
C HIS A 157 1.81 6.70 -7.16
N THR A 158 2.37 6.72 -8.38
CA THR A 158 1.63 6.34 -9.59
C THR A 158 1.32 4.84 -9.68
N GLU A 159 1.97 4.00 -8.86
CA GLU A 159 1.57 2.59 -8.73
C GLU A 159 0.18 2.41 -8.10
N LYS A 160 -0.40 3.45 -7.46
CA LYS A 160 -1.80 3.43 -7.01
C LYS A 160 -2.78 3.24 -8.16
N TYR A 161 -2.47 3.70 -9.37
CA TYR A 161 -3.35 3.47 -10.53
C TYR A 161 -3.55 1.98 -10.80
N LYS A 162 -2.46 1.20 -10.76
CA LYS A 162 -2.50 -0.26 -10.96
C LYS A 162 -3.20 -0.94 -9.80
N LEU A 163 -2.92 -0.51 -8.56
CA LEU A 163 -3.59 -1.03 -7.35
C LEU A 163 -5.11 -0.85 -7.44
N PHE A 164 -5.55 0.36 -7.80
CA PHE A 164 -6.98 0.68 -7.92
C PHE A 164 -7.64 -0.08 -9.06
N ALA A 165 -6.95 -0.23 -10.21
CA ALA A 165 -7.46 -1.01 -11.33
C ALA A 165 -7.60 -2.50 -10.97
N LEU A 166 -6.59 -3.10 -10.33
CA LEU A 166 -6.61 -4.51 -9.92
C LEU A 166 -7.76 -4.82 -8.95
N LEU A 167 -7.99 -3.92 -7.98
CA LEU A 167 -9.01 -4.10 -6.95
C LEU A 167 -10.41 -3.62 -7.34
N ASP A 168 -10.54 -2.95 -8.49
CA ASP A 168 -11.72 -2.12 -8.79
C ASP A 168 -12.06 -1.18 -7.61
N ALA A 169 -11.01 -0.61 -6.99
CA ALA A 169 -11.09 -0.05 -5.64
C ALA A 169 -12.13 1.07 -5.54
N THR A 170 -12.23 1.92 -6.55
CA THR A 170 -13.20 3.02 -6.58
C THR A 170 -14.64 2.52 -6.49
N ASN A 171 -15.00 1.49 -7.25
CA ASN A 171 -16.37 0.97 -7.24
C ASN A 171 -16.67 0.17 -5.96
N GLN A 172 -15.70 -0.59 -5.46
CA GLN A 172 -15.87 -1.42 -4.26
C GLN A 172 -15.92 -0.61 -2.97
N THR A 173 -15.13 0.47 -2.90
CA THR A 173 -14.95 1.23 -1.65
C THR A 173 -15.48 2.64 -1.71
N GLY A 174 -15.62 3.26 -2.89
CA GLY A 174 -15.91 4.68 -3.06
C GLY A 174 -14.70 5.60 -2.88
N ILE A 175 -13.47 5.06 -2.77
CA ILE A 175 -12.25 5.86 -2.71
C ILE A 175 -11.94 6.42 -4.10
N SER A 176 -11.61 7.70 -4.20
CA SER A 176 -11.08 8.32 -5.41
C SER A 176 -9.63 8.75 -5.23
N LEU A 177 -8.91 8.88 -6.35
CA LEU A 177 -7.57 9.45 -6.41
C LEU A 177 -7.64 10.88 -6.93
N THR A 178 -6.99 11.82 -6.25
CA THR A 178 -6.80 13.18 -6.75
C THR A 178 -5.76 13.21 -7.87
N GLU A 179 -5.59 14.35 -8.55
CA GLU A 179 -4.52 14.55 -9.53
C GLU A 179 -3.11 14.33 -8.96
N SER A 180 -2.94 14.59 -7.66
CA SER A 180 -1.70 14.34 -6.91
C SER A 180 -1.62 12.93 -6.31
N LEU A 181 -2.59 12.07 -6.59
CA LEU A 181 -2.67 10.69 -6.07
C LEU A 181 -2.78 10.59 -4.55
N ALA A 182 -3.34 11.63 -3.92
CA ALA A 182 -3.92 11.52 -2.60
C ALA A 182 -5.25 10.75 -2.71
N MET A 183 -5.60 10.01 -1.67
CA MET A 183 -6.88 9.30 -1.61
C MET A 183 -7.94 10.19 -0.97
N PHE A 184 -9.16 10.11 -1.49
CA PHE A 184 -10.34 10.71 -0.89
C PHE A 184 -11.42 9.63 -0.68
N PRO A 185 -12.02 9.48 0.53
CA PRO A 185 -11.79 10.25 1.75
C PRO A 185 -10.33 10.24 2.26
N ALA A 186 -9.92 11.29 2.97
CA ALA A 186 -8.53 11.42 3.45
C ALA A 186 -8.14 10.30 4.42
N SER A 187 -9.09 9.83 5.23
CA SER A 187 -8.96 8.65 6.10
C SER A 187 -9.07 7.36 5.29
N SER A 188 -8.09 7.13 4.42
CA SER A 188 -7.97 5.94 3.58
C SER A 188 -6.55 5.40 3.61
N VAL A 189 -6.41 4.07 3.50
CA VAL A 189 -5.14 3.37 3.41
C VAL A 189 -5.22 2.36 2.26
N CYS A 190 -4.17 2.26 1.45
CA CYS A 190 -4.06 1.21 0.44
C CYS A 190 -2.61 0.71 0.37
N GLY A 191 -2.43 -0.51 -0.10
CA GLY A 191 -1.10 -1.07 -0.26
C GLY A 191 -1.10 -2.48 -0.81
N TRP A 192 0.10 -3.02 -0.96
CA TRP A 192 0.36 -4.39 -1.37
C TRP A 192 0.42 -5.31 -0.16
N TYR A 193 0.34 -6.61 -0.36
CA TYR A 193 0.66 -7.65 0.63
C TYR A 193 1.75 -8.55 0.09
N PHE A 194 2.79 -8.77 0.89
CA PHE A 194 3.85 -9.74 0.64
C PHE A 194 3.90 -10.74 1.80
N ALA A 195 3.90 -12.03 1.47
CA ALA A 195 3.86 -13.11 2.46
C ALA A 195 5.23 -13.72 2.78
N HIS A 196 6.28 -13.38 2.02
CA HIS A 196 7.59 -13.98 2.18
C HIS A 196 8.12 -13.76 3.60
N PRO A 197 8.63 -14.79 4.31
CA PRO A 197 8.98 -14.67 5.72
C PRO A 197 10.15 -13.72 6.01
N GLN A 198 10.95 -13.41 5.00
CA GLN A 198 12.06 -12.44 5.09
C GLN A 198 11.71 -11.07 4.49
N SER A 199 10.46 -10.85 4.09
CA SER A 199 10.03 -9.52 3.62
C SER A 199 10.11 -8.53 4.77
N GLN A 200 10.63 -7.35 4.51
CA GLN A 200 10.84 -6.30 5.51
C GLN A 200 10.64 -4.92 4.90
N TYR A 201 10.28 -3.95 5.74
CA TYR A 201 10.29 -2.55 5.33
C TYR A 201 11.73 -2.03 5.21
N PHE A 202 11.97 -1.25 4.16
CA PHE A 202 13.23 -0.54 3.94
C PHE A 202 12.95 0.78 3.23
N GLY A 203 13.91 1.71 3.27
CA GLY A 203 13.88 2.89 2.41
C GLY A 203 14.69 2.64 1.14
N VAL A 204 14.13 2.91 -0.04
CA VAL A 204 14.87 2.86 -1.32
C VAL A 204 16.06 3.83 -1.29
N GLY A 205 15.87 5.00 -0.66
CA GLY A 205 16.90 6.03 -0.58
C GLY A 205 17.03 6.82 -1.89
N LYS A 206 18.24 7.29 -2.17
CA LYS A 206 18.58 7.98 -3.42
C LYS A 206 18.88 6.96 -4.53
N ILE A 207 18.36 7.23 -5.72
CA ILE A 207 18.59 6.47 -6.94
C ILE A 207 19.37 7.34 -7.93
N GLN A 208 20.20 6.67 -8.72
CA GLN A 208 21.01 7.24 -9.78
C GLN A 208 20.21 7.36 -11.07
N ARG A 209 20.76 8.14 -12.01
CA ARG A 209 20.15 8.40 -13.31
C ARG A 209 19.91 7.13 -14.14
N ASP A 210 20.77 6.12 -14.03
CA ASP A 210 20.63 4.86 -14.77
C ASP A 210 19.36 4.09 -14.39
N GLN A 211 19.08 3.95 -13.09
CA GLN A 211 17.87 3.30 -12.59
C GLN A 211 16.63 4.13 -12.92
N LEU A 212 16.72 5.46 -12.82
CA LEU A 212 15.63 6.36 -13.19
C LEU A 212 15.24 6.20 -14.68
N GLU A 213 16.21 6.15 -15.58
CA GLU A 213 16.00 5.93 -17.02
C GLU A 213 15.45 4.53 -17.31
N ASP A 214 15.93 3.50 -16.63
CA ASP A 214 15.38 2.14 -16.71
C ASP A 214 13.92 2.09 -16.23
N TYR A 215 13.63 2.68 -15.08
CA TYR A 215 12.30 2.71 -14.47
C TYR A 215 11.29 3.45 -15.37
N ALA A 216 11.71 4.56 -15.99
CA ALA A 216 10.90 5.28 -16.97
C ALA A 216 10.53 4.41 -18.19
N LYS A 217 11.51 3.65 -18.73
CA LYS A 217 11.26 2.70 -19.81
C LYS A 217 10.30 1.59 -19.38
N ARG A 218 10.52 0.98 -18.22
CA ARG A 218 9.66 -0.08 -17.65
C ARG A 218 8.22 0.38 -17.40
N LYS A 219 8.01 1.65 -17.08
CA LYS A 219 6.68 2.26 -16.91
C LYS A 219 6.06 2.76 -18.21
N GLY A 220 6.82 2.85 -19.30
CA GLY A 220 6.37 3.51 -20.52
C GLY A 220 6.04 4.99 -20.30
N MET A 221 6.73 5.65 -19.37
CA MET A 221 6.52 7.06 -19.03
C MET A 221 7.70 7.92 -19.51
N PRO A 222 7.46 9.18 -19.91
CA PRO A 222 8.54 10.13 -20.15
C PRO A 222 9.42 10.30 -18.91
N LEU A 223 10.73 10.42 -19.12
CA LEU A 223 11.71 10.54 -18.04
C LEU A 223 11.39 11.72 -17.12
N GLU A 224 11.01 12.86 -17.69
CA GLU A 224 10.69 14.09 -16.97
C GLU A 224 9.49 13.90 -16.03
N LEU A 225 8.54 13.04 -16.40
CA LEU A 225 7.39 12.73 -15.56
C LEU A 225 7.81 11.85 -14.38
N VAL A 226 8.67 10.86 -14.62
CA VAL A 226 9.22 10.01 -13.57
C VAL A 226 10.10 10.82 -12.61
N GLU A 227 10.91 11.74 -13.13
CA GLU A 227 11.71 12.68 -12.33
C GLU A 227 10.84 13.49 -11.37
N ARG A 228 9.69 13.99 -11.86
CA ARG A 228 8.74 14.72 -11.02
C ARG A 228 8.20 13.87 -9.88
N TRP A 229 7.75 12.65 -10.17
CA TRP A 229 7.18 11.75 -9.16
C TRP A 229 8.22 11.22 -8.16
N LEU A 230 9.47 11.05 -8.59
CA LEU A 230 10.57 10.55 -7.76
C LEU A 230 11.53 11.66 -7.30
N SER A 231 11.12 12.93 -7.37
CA SER A 231 11.96 14.09 -7.06
C SER A 231 12.65 14.02 -5.68
N SER A 232 12.02 13.39 -4.69
CA SER A 232 12.59 13.21 -3.35
C SER A 232 13.64 12.08 -3.29
N ASN A 233 13.66 11.20 -4.28
CA ASN A 233 14.48 9.98 -4.35
C ASN A 233 15.61 10.06 -5.37
N ILE A 234 15.79 11.15 -6.09
CA ILE A 234 16.89 11.30 -7.06
C ILE A 234 18.08 12.00 -6.38
N GLU A 235 19.30 11.54 -6.67
CA GLU A 235 20.55 12.18 -6.23
C GLU A 235 20.82 13.50 -6.96
#